data_AF-A0A3M1ECH0-F1
#
_entry.id   AF-A0A3M1ECH0-F1
#
_cell.length_a   1.000
_cell.length_b   1.000
_cell.length_c   1.000
_cell.angle_alpha   90.00
_cell.angle_beta   90.00
_cell.angle_gamma   90.00
#
_symmetry.space_group_name_H-M   'P 1'
#
loop_
_entity.id
_entity.type
_entity.pdbx_description
1 polymer ?
#
loop_
_entity_poly.entity_id
_entity_poly.type
_entity_poly.pdbx_seq_one_letter_code
_entity_poly.pdbx_strand_id
1 'polypeptide(L)'
;MPPGELYTVEYLNTVDEPNPGSGYLYDWYGNAIDAYNAGQSLPGGDFDVLDVILASPEDWATVTLPAQFCWTPRGIAGDNYRLYIYSWDADDVAWTNYLGNVPCVTITGVPSNWTSGGYFDWWVRVYQGDDPANTPYNYGDGNDTRTAEIHFTAAGSSPAHEVQTTNKP
;
A
#
# COMPACT_ATOMS: atom_id res chain seq x y z
N MET A 1 20.10 -9.84 -19.93
CA MET A 1 20.14 -10.05 -18.47
C MET A 1 20.47 -11.50 -18.17
N PRO A 2 21.19 -11.78 -17.07
CA PRO A 2 21.21 -13.09 -16.45
C PRO A 2 19.79 -13.60 -16.17
N PRO A 3 19.52 -14.92 -16.27
CA PRO A 3 18.22 -15.48 -15.91
C PRO A 3 17.88 -15.24 -14.43
N GLY A 4 16.69 -14.72 -14.15
CA GLY A 4 16.18 -14.48 -12.80
C GLY A 4 16.43 -13.08 -12.24
N GLU A 5 17.06 -12.18 -13.01
CA GLU A 5 17.20 -10.77 -12.64
C GLU A 5 16.04 -9.92 -13.18
N LEU A 6 15.62 -8.93 -12.40
CA LEU A 6 14.58 -7.96 -12.74
C LEU A 6 15.15 -6.55 -12.56
N TYR A 7 14.85 -5.64 -13.49
CA TYR A 7 15.07 -4.22 -13.28
C TYR A 7 13.74 -3.52 -12.99
N THR A 8 13.79 -2.58 -12.04
CA THR A 8 12.72 -1.63 -11.73
C THR A 8 13.26 -0.20 -11.86
N VAL A 9 12.36 0.75 -12.10
CA VAL A 9 12.65 2.18 -11.94
C VAL A 9 12.06 2.61 -10.61
N GLU A 10 12.86 3.29 -9.80
CA GLU A 10 12.45 3.87 -8.52
C GLU A 10 12.54 5.39 -8.58
N TYR A 11 11.51 6.06 -8.08
CA TYR A 11 11.47 7.53 -7.98
C TYR A 11 10.91 7.95 -6.62
N LEU A 12 11.66 8.78 -5.89
CA LEU A 12 11.25 9.37 -4.61
C LEU A 12 10.64 10.76 -4.85
N ASN A 13 9.50 11.06 -4.23
CA ASN A 13 8.83 12.36 -4.33
C ASN A 13 8.24 12.78 -2.98
N THR A 14 9.13 13.02 -2.03
CA THR A 14 8.78 13.30 -0.63
C THR A 14 8.55 14.80 -0.40
N VAL A 15 8.08 15.15 0.80
CA VAL A 15 7.95 16.55 1.22
C VAL A 15 9.27 17.32 1.24
N ASP A 16 10.39 16.62 1.42
CA ASP A 16 11.73 17.21 1.48
C ASP A 16 12.38 17.34 0.10
N GLU A 17 11.95 16.52 -0.87
CA GLU A 17 12.41 16.54 -2.27
C GLU A 17 11.22 16.59 -3.26
N PRO A 18 10.40 17.66 -3.21
CA PRO A 18 9.20 17.76 -4.04
C PRO A 18 9.53 17.92 -5.52
N ASN A 19 8.94 17.08 -6.36
CA ASN A 19 8.73 17.39 -7.76
C ASN A 19 7.81 18.64 -7.85
N PRO A 20 8.03 19.61 -8.75
CA PRO A 20 7.20 20.82 -8.92
C PRO A 20 5.70 20.61 -9.31
N GLY A 21 5.06 19.52 -8.88
CA GLY A 21 3.63 19.24 -8.95
C GLY A 21 3.00 19.17 -7.56
N SER A 22 1.67 19.29 -7.49
CA SER A 22 0.90 19.46 -6.25
C SER A 22 0.63 18.17 -5.47
N GLY A 23 1.55 17.20 -5.47
CA GLY A 23 1.34 15.92 -4.79
C GLY A 23 2.65 15.19 -4.50
N TYR A 24 2.61 14.33 -3.49
CA TYR A 24 3.72 13.58 -2.93
C TYR A 24 3.50 12.08 -3.10
N LEU A 25 4.60 11.37 -3.28
CA LEU A 25 4.64 9.93 -3.35
C LEU A 25 5.94 9.48 -2.68
N TYR A 26 5.85 8.59 -1.70
CA TYR A 26 7.04 8.16 -0.98
C TYR A 26 8.02 7.48 -1.95
N ASP A 27 7.53 6.51 -2.71
CA ASP A 27 8.23 5.88 -3.82
C ASP A 27 7.26 5.47 -4.94
N TRP A 28 7.77 5.40 -6.17
CA TRP A 28 7.14 4.73 -7.30
C TRP A 28 8.03 3.60 -7.77
N TYR A 29 7.44 2.43 -7.98
CA TYR A 29 8.05 1.32 -8.69
C TYR A 29 7.39 1.20 -10.05
N GLY A 30 8.22 1.14 -11.09
CA GLY A 30 7.80 0.88 -12.46
C GLY A 30 7.52 -0.61 -12.73
N ASN A 31 6.98 -0.89 -13.91
CA ASN A 31 6.85 -2.26 -14.43
C ASN A 31 8.18 -3.01 -14.36
N ALA A 32 8.10 -4.29 -13.98
CA ALA A 32 9.26 -5.18 -14.05
C ALA A 32 9.71 -5.38 -15.50
N ILE A 33 11.00 -5.21 -15.74
CA ILE A 33 11.64 -5.50 -17.02
C ILE A 33 12.36 -6.83 -16.88
N ASP A 34 11.81 -7.88 -17.50
CA ASP A 34 12.29 -9.27 -17.44
C ASP A 34 13.13 -9.66 -18.68
N ALA A 35 13.06 -8.87 -19.75
CA ALA A 35 13.87 -9.02 -20.95
C ALA A 35 14.38 -7.66 -21.45
N TYR A 36 15.68 -7.59 -21.72
CA TYR A 36 16.34 -6.39 -22.25
C TYR A 36 17.47 -6.78 -23.20
N ASN A 37 17.47 -6.18 -24.40
CA ASN A 37 18.58 -6.26 -25.35
C ASN A 37 19.38 -4.95 -25.32
N ALA A 38 20.70 -5.06 -25.41
CA ALA A 38 21.59 -3.89 -25.38
C ALA A 38 21.23 -2.91 -26.51
N GLY A 39 21.02 -1.64 -26.14
CA GLY A 39 20.65 -0.56 -27.07
C GLY A 39 19.15 -0.40 -27.29
N GLN A 40 18.32 -1.24 -26.68
CA GLN A 40 16.86 -1.09 -26.70
C GLN A 40 16.42 0.03 -25.74
N SER A 41 15.35 0.75 -26.08
CA SER A 41 14.59 1.55 -25.12
C SER A 41 13.32 0.80 -24.76
N LEU A 42 13.05 0.66 -23.45
CA LEU A 42 11.85 0.02 -22.92
C LEU A 42 11.16 0.98 -21.96
N PRO A 43 9.82 1.13 -22.01
CA PRO A 43 9.11 1.91 -21.03
C PRO A 43 9.17 1.20 -19.66
N GLY A 44 9.55 1.94 -18.62
CA GLY A 44 9.51 1.47 -17.23
C GLY A 44 8.10 1.52 -16.63
N GLY A 45 7.09 1.94 -17.38
CA GLY A 45 5.78 2.31 -16.87
C GLY A 45 5.64 3.81 -16.69
N ASP A 46 4.41 4.24 -16.47
CA ASP A 46 4.04 5.61 -16.16
C ASP A 46 3.22 5.60 -14.87
N PHE A 47 3.34 6.67 -14.07
CA PHE A 47 2.56 6.83 -12.86
C PHE A 47 2.13 8.28 -12.67
N ASP A 48 0.84 8.50 -12.49
CA ASP A 48 0.32 9.83 -12.14
C ASP A 48 0.59 10.10 -10.66
N VAL A 49 1.22 11.22 -10.34
CA VAL A 49 1.52 11.61 -8.96
C VAL A 49 0.39 12.47 -8.40
N LEU A 50 -0.30 11.96 -7.38
CA LEU A 50 -1.31 12.69 -6.62
C LEU A 50 -1.43 12.06 -5.21
N ASP A 51 -1.69 12.90 -4.21
CA ASP A 51 -1.79 12.46 -2.81
C ASP A 51 -2.94 11.48 -2.58
N VAL A 52 -2.71 10.50 -1.71
CA VAL A 52 -3.76 9.72 -1.06
C VAL A 52 -3.90 10.24 0.36
N ILE A 53 -4.95 11.01 0.61
CA ILE A 53 -5.19 11.60 1.94
C ILE A 53 -5.86 10.55 2.82
N LEU A 54 -5.21 10.16 3.91
CA LEU A 54 -5.80 9.25 4.89
C LEU A 54 -6.93 9.97 5.65
N ALA A 55 -8.02 9.28 5.94
CA ALA A 55 -9.22 9.88 6.53
C ALA A 55 -9.52 9.34 7.92
N SER A 56 -9.56 8.01 8.07
CA SER A 56 -9.88 7.33 9.34
C SER A 56 -9.12 6.00 9.41
N PRO A 57 -8.64 5.54 10.58
CA PRO A 57 -8.61 6.25 11.86
C PRO A 57 -7.81 7.55 11.82
N GLU A 58 -8.05 8.47 12.76
CA GLU A 58 -7.16 9.63 12.96
C GLU A 58 -5.77 9.16 13.42
N ASP A 59 -4.77 10.01 13.21
CA ASP A 59 -3.43 9.74 13.72
C ASP A 59 -3.46 9.65 15.26
N TRP A 60 -2.75 8.66 15.80
CA TRP A 60 -2.74 8.27 17.22
C TRP A 60 -4.11 7.84 17.81
N ALA A 61 -5.08 7.45 16.97
CA ALA A 61 -6.36 6.96 17.47
C ALA A 61 -6.24 5.58 18.16
N THR A 62 -7.05 5.35 19.21
CA THR A 62 -7.28 4.01 19.75
C THR A 62 -8.48 3.36 19.03
N VAL A 63 -8.26 2.17 18.47
CA VAL A 63 -9.20 1.47 17.60
C VAL A 63 -9.45 0.07 18.12
N THR A 64 -10.69 -0.40 18.08
CA THR A 64 -11.03 -1.82 18.34
C THR A 64 -11.51 -2.46 17.05
N LEU A 65 -10.88 -3.57 16.63
CA LEU A 65 -11.29 -4.31 15.45
C LEU A 65 -12.56 -5.15 15.72
N PRO A 66 -13.49 -5.30 14.75
CA PRO A 66 -13.42 -4.75 13.39
C PRO A 66 -13.57 -3.24 13.30
N ALA A 67 -12.74 -2.60 12.47
CA ALA A 67 -12.77 -1.15 12.25
C ALA A 67 -12.59 -0.78 10.78
N GLN A 68 -13.12 0.37 10.39
CA GLN A 68 -12.99 0.87 9.03
C GLN A 68 -11.77 1.80 8.90
N PHE A 69 -10.96 1.50 7.90
CA PHE A 69 -9.85 2.32 7.47
C PHE A 69 -10.22 2.97 6.14
N CYS A 70 -10.09 4.29 6.04
CA CYS A 70 -10.58 5.10 4.95
C CYS A 70 -9.53 6.10 4.48
N TRP A 71 -9.58 6.40 3.19
CA TRP A 71 -8.77 7.41 2.50
C TRP A 71 -9.61 8.08 1.42
N THR A 72 -9.10 9.17 0.84
CA THR A 72 -9.70 9.82 -0.32
C THR A 72 -9.08 9.24 -1.59
N PRO A 73 -9.85 8.53 -2.45
CA PRO A 73 -9.35 8.10 -3.75
C PRO A 73 -8.92 9.29 -4.60
N ARG A 74 -7.88 9.08 -5.41
CA ARG A 74 -7.26 10.14 -6.23
C ARG A 74 -8.11 10.57 -7.43
N GLY A 75 -9.16 9.81 -7.74
CA GLY A 75 -10.03 10.06 -8.89
C GLY A 75 -9.40 9.69 -10.24
N ILE A 76 -8.31 8.92 -10.25
CA ILE A 76 -7.62 8.48 -11.45
C ILE A 76 -8.18 7.12 -11.91
N ALA A 77 -8.47 7.01 -13.20
CA ALA A 77 -9.00 5.78 -13.77
C ALA A 77 -7.94 4.66 -13.73
N GLY A 78 -8.34 3.46 -13.31
CA GLY A 78 -7.42 2.32 -13.18
C GLY A 78 -6.66 2.24 -11.84
N ASP A 79 -6.85 3.20 -10.94
CA ASP A 79 -6.32 3.11 -9.57
C ASP A 79 -6.93 1.92 -8.83
N ASN A 80 -6.06 1.11 -8.23
CA ASN A 80 -6.41 0.03 -7.32
C ASN A 80 -5.63 0.20 -6.02
N TYR A 81 -6.28 0.00 -4.87
CA TYR A 81 -5.65 0.25 -3.57
C TYR A 81 -5.32 -1.06 -2.83
N ARG A 82 -4.26 -1.00 -2.03
CA ARG A 82 -4.02 -1.91 -0.91
C ARG A 82 -3.77 -1.09 0.35
N LEU A 83 -4.28 -1.60 1.47
CA LEU A 83 -3.93 -1.05 2.78
C LEU A 83 -2.80 -1.89 3.38
N TYR A 84 -1.80 -1.19 3.91
CA TYR A 84 -0.68 -1.77 4.63
C TYR A 84 -0.77 -1.40 6.11
N ILE A 85 -0.41 -2.33 6.99
CA ILE A 85 -0.28 -2.12 8.43
C ILE A 85 1.09 -2.63 8.85
N TYR A 86 1.85 -1.83 9.58
CA TYR A 86 3.12 -2.20 10.19
C TYR A 86 2.96 -2.24 11.71
N SER A 87 3.42 -3.31 12.35
CA SER A 87 3.42 -3.47 13.80
C SER A 87 4.77 -3.12 14.38
N TRP A 88 4.81 -2.16 15.31
CA TRP A 88 6.06 -1.76 15.97
C TRP A 88 6.63 -2.87 16.86
N ASP A 89 5.74 -3.63 17.52
CA ASP A 89 6.14 -4.70 18.44
C ASP A 89 6.66 -5.93 17.69
N ALA A 90 6.04 -6.26 16.55
CA ALA A 90 6.45 -7.41 15.74
C ALA A 90 7.56 -7.09 14.75
N ASP A 91 7.81 -5.80 14.50
CA ASP A 91 8.69 -5.30 13.44
C ASP A 91 8.38 -5.96 12.08
N ASP A 92 7.09 -5.98 11.74
CA ASP A 92 6.56 -6.72 10.59
C ASP A 92 5.41 -5.97 9.93
N VAL A 93 5.22 -6.21 8.64
CA VAL A 93 4.19 -5.58 7.80
C VAL A 93 3.23 -6.63 7.24
N ALA A 94 1.95 -6.27 7.22
CA ALA A 94 0.90 -7.03 6.57
C ALA A 94 0.08 -6.11 5.67
N TRP A 95 -0.55 -6.68 4.64
CA TRP A 95 -1.37 -5.92 3.70
C TRP A 95 -2.65 -6.66 3.32
N THR A 96 -3.60 -5.93 2.76
CA THR A 96 -4.82 -6.51 2.20
C THR A 96 -4.57 -7.08 0.80
N ASN A 97 -5.47 -7.94 0.31
CA ASN A 97 -5.61 -8.16 -1.14
C ASN A 97 -5.90 -6.82 -1.88
N TYR A 98 -5.79 -6.84 -3.21
CA TYR A 98 -6.22 -5.68 -4.01
C TYR A 98 -7.70 -5.38 -3.76
N LEU A 99 -7.98 -4.14 -3.39
CA LEU A 99 -9.30 -3.69 -2.97
C LEU A 99 -10.13 -3.08 -4.11
N GLY A 100 -9.51 -2.83 -5.26
CA GLY A 100 -10.10 -2.02 -6.31
C GLY A 100 -10.04 -0.52 -5.99
N ASN A 101 -10.79 0.28 -6.75
CA ASN A 101 -10.96 1.72 -6.50
C ASN A 101 -12.06 1.94 -5.44
N VAL A 102 -11.70 1.72 -4.18
CA VAL A 102 -12.59 1.92 -3.03
C VAL A 102 -12.02 2.98 -2.09
N PRO A 103 -12.88 3.71 -1.34
CA PRO A 103 -12.41 4.72 -0.38
C PRO A 103 -12.13 4.14 1.01
N CYS A 104 -12.57 2.91 1.30
CA CYS A 104 -12.45 2.32 2.63
C CYS A 104 -12.39 0.79 2.59
N VAL A 105 -11.83 0.20 3.63
CA VAL A 105 -11.87 -1.24 3.92
C VAL A 105 -12.12 -1.50 5.40
N THR A 106 -12.87 -2.54 5.73
CA THR A 106 -13.03 -2.99 7.11
C THR A 106 -11.96 -4.03 7.42
N ILE A 107 -11.08 -3.70 8.37
CA ILE A 107 -10.09 -4.61 8.93
C ILE A 107 -10.71 -5.35 10.10
N THR A 108 -10.72 -6.67 10.04
CA THR A 108 -11.33 -7.53 11.07
C THR A 108 -10.31 -8.19 11.99
N GLY A 109 -9.06 -8.25 11.56
CA GLY A 109 -7.98 -8.86 12.32
C GLY A 109 -6.63 -8.62 11.69
N VAL A 110 -5.60 -8.78 12.49
CA VAL A 110 -4.19 -8.69 12.11
C VAL A 110 -3.51 -10.07 12.25
N PRO A 111 -2.30 -10.28 11.73
CA PRO A 111 -1.57 -11.56 11.87
C PRO A 111 -1.53 -12.10 13.30
N SER A 112 -1.53 -13.44 13.41
CA SER A 112 -1.75 -14.11 14.70
C SER A 112 -0.69 -13.84 15.77
N ASN A 113 0.49 -13.43 15.35
CA ASN A 113 1.67 -13.16 16.18
C ASN A 113 1.77 -11.70 16.65
N TRP A 114 0.82 -10.84 16.28
CA TRP A 114 0.85 -9.42 16.68
C TRP A 114 0.14 -9.20 18.02
N THR A 115 0.57 -8.17 18.75
CA THR A 115 0.08 -7.85 20.09
C THR A 115 -1.13 -6.91 20.03
N SER A 116 -2.23 -7.26 20.71
CA SER A 116 -3.38 -6.35 20.88
C SER A 116 -3.01 -5.22 21.85
N GLY A 117 -3.43 -3.99 21.54
CA GLY A 117 -3.06 -2.78 22.29
C GLY A 117 -1.65 -2.27 21.96
N GLY A 118 -1.02 -2.79 20.92
CA GLY A 118 0.22 -2.23 20.36
C GLY A 118 -0.04 -1.05 19.43
N TYR A 119 1.02 -0.33 19.09
CA TYR A 119 0.98 0.71 18.06
C TYR A 119 1.26 0.13 16.68
N PHE A 120 0.51 0.62 15.70
CA PHE A 120 0.60 0.22 14.32
C PHE A 120 0.61 1.43 13.43
N ASP A 121 1.52 1.46 12.46
CA ASP A 121 1.45 2.41 11.36
C ASP A 121 0.60 1.82 10.24
N TRP A 122 -0.11 2.67 9.51
CA TRP A 122 -0.85 2.25 8.33
C TRP A 122 -0.78 3.31 7.24
N TRP A 123 -0.78 2.84 6.01
CA TRP A 123 -0.75 3.67 4.81
C TRP A 123 -1.45 2.94 3.65
N VAL A 124 -1.60 3.64 2.53
CA VAL A 124 -2.22 3.11 1.32
C VAL A 124 -1.22 3.11 0.18
N ARG A 125 -1.11 1.96 -0.48
CA ARG A 125 -0.38 1.80 -1.73
C ARG A 125 -1.35 1.84 -2.91
N VAL A 126 -0.99 2.55 -3.96
CA VAL A 126 -1.77 2.68 -5.18
C VAL A 126 -1.12 1.92 -6.32
N TYR A 127 -1.88 1.07 -6.98
CA TYR A 127 -1.47 0.35 -8.18
C TYR A 127 -2.21 0.93 -9.38
N GLN A 128 -1.50 1.20 -10.47
CA GLN A 128 -2.09 1.68 -11.72
C GLN A 128 -2.02 0.61 -12.79
N GLY A 129 -3.19 0.21 -13.30
CA GLY A 129 -3.31 -0.79 -14.37
C GLY A 129 -4.58 -1.63 -14.25
N ASP A 130 -4.95 -2.30 -15.35
CA ASP A 130 -6.19 -3.07 -15.45
C ASP A 130 -6.19 -4.33 -14.56
N ASP A 131 -5.01 -4.90 -14.26
CA ASP A 131 -4.87 -6.08 -13.41
C ASP A 131 -3.58 -6.03 -12.57
N PRO A 132 -3.63 -5.45 -11.36
CA PRO A 132 -2.45 -5.35 -10.51
C PRO A 132 -1.94 -6.71 -10.01
N ALA A 133 -2.73 -7.80 -10.12
CA ALA A 133 -2.22 -9.14 -9.82
C ALA A 133 -1.27 -9.66 -10.92
N ASN A 134 -1.44 -9.20 -12.16
CA ASN A 134 -0.57 -9.54 -13.29
C ASN A 134 0.56 -8.52 -13.49
N THR A 135 0.43 -7.29 -12.97
CA THR A 135 1.47 -6.25 -13.02
C THR A 135 1.74 -5.68 -11.61
N PRO A 136 2.29 -6.48 -10.68
CA PRO A 136 2.39 -6.08 -9.27
C PRO A 136 3.48 -5.04 -9.00
N TYR A 137 4.20 -4.59 -10.04
CA TYR A 137 5.32 -3.69 -9.91
C TYR A 137 5.00 -2.24 -10.28
N ASN A 138 3.89 -1.95 -10.97
CA ASN A 138 3.50 -0.56 -11.26
C ASN A 138 2.66 0.02 -10.11
N TYR A 139 3.33 0.52 -9.07
CA TYR A 139 2.67 1.06 -7.89
C TYR A 139 3.45 2.23 -7.28
N GLY A 140 2.74 3.02 -6.49
CA GLY A 140 3.34 4.02 -5.65
C GLY A 140 2.82 3.97 -4.22
N ASP A 141 3.70 4.16 -3.25
CA ASP A 141 3.32 4.32 -1.84
C ASP A 141 2.91 5.77 -1.56
N GLY A 142 1.72 5.93 -0.97
CA GLY A 142 1.28 7.23 -0.46
C GLY A 142 2.27 7.77 0.57
N ASN A 143 2.54 9.07 0.52
CA ASN A 143 3.45 9.72 1.46
C ASN A 143 2.84 9.90 2.88
N ASP A 144 1.51 9.78 3.00
CA ASP A 144 0.81 9.90 4.27
C ASP A 144 0.77 8.55 5.00
N THR A 145 1.14 8.58 6.29
CA THR A 145 1.14 7.44 7.20
C THR A 145 0.49 7.89 8.50
N ARG A 146 -0.33 7.03 9.09
CA ARG A 146 -0.94 7.29 10.40
C ARG A 146 -0.63 6.17 11.37
N THR A 147 -0.47 6.53 12.63
CA THR A 147 -0.29 5.58 13.73
C THR A 147 -1.64 5.36 14.43
N ALA A 148 -1.92 4.14 14.88
CA ALA A 148 -3.07 3.83 15.73
C ALA A 148 -2.72 2.76 16.78
N GLU A 149 -3.31 2.87 17.96
CA GLU A 149 -3.32 1.78 18.94
C GLU A 149 -4.47 0.83 18.59
N ILE A 150 -4.18 -0.44 18.27
CA ILE A 150 -5.21 -1.37 17.77
C ILE A 150 -5.44 -2.50 18.78
N HIS A 151 -6.69 -2.61 19.24
CA HIS A 151 -7.17 -3.71 20.08
C HIS A 151 -7.98 -4.73 19.27
N PHE A 152 -7.79 -6.02 19.56
CA PHE A 152 -8.54 -7.11 18.92
C PHE A 152 -8.64 -8.33 19.85
N THR A 153 -9.72 -9.09 19.70
CA THR A 153 -10.04 -10.23 20.59
C THR A 153 -9.57 -11.58 20.05
N ALA A 154 -9.29 -11.68 18.75
CA ALA A 154 -8.64 -12.81 18.13
C ALA A 154 -7.71 -12.30 17.03
N ALA A 155 -6.45 -12.70 17.10
CA ALA A 155 -5.52 -12.48 16.02
C ALA A 155 -5.93 -13.39 14.85
N GLY A 156 -6.03 -12.84 13.64
CA GLY A 156 -6.55 -13.53 12.47
C GLY A 156 -5.73 -14.78 12.15
N SER A 157 -6.39 -15.87 11.75
CA SER A 157 -5.73 -17.11 11.30
C SER A 157 -5.03 -17.00 9.93
N SER A 158 -4.68 -15.79 9.50
CA SER A 158 -4.05 -15.57 8.20
C SER A 158 -2.60 -16.04 8.20
N PRO A 159 -2.09 -16.58 7.08
CA PRO A 159 -0.66 -16.77 6.90
C PRO A 159 0.08 -15.43 7.01
N ALA A 160 1.40 -15.51 7.23
CA ALA A 160 2.26 -14.34 7.34
C ALA A 160 1.96 -13.32 6.21
N HIS A 161 1.85 -12.05 6.60
CA HIS A 161 1.69 -10.87 5.74
C HIS A 161 0.31 -10.54 5.15
N GLU A 162 -0.79 -11.22 5.52
CA GLU A 162 -2.15 -10.83 5.09
C GLU A 162 -3.03 -10.29 6.22
N VAL A 163 -3.53 -9.06 6.06
CA VAL A 163 -4.54 -8.46 6.96
C VAL A 163 -5.92 -9.00 6.61
N GLN A 164 -6.68 -9.42 7.62
CA GLN A 164 -8.02 -9.95 7.40
C GLN A 164 -9.03 -8.83 7.16
N THR A 165 -9.80 -8.97 6.08
CA THR A 165 -10.81 -7.99 5.69
C THR A 165 -12.15 -8.64 5.46
N THR A 166 -13.22 -7.92 5.76
CA THR A 166 -14.55 -8.24 5.27
C THR A 166 -14.91 -7.21 4.23
N ASN A 167 -14.56 -7.48 2.97
CA ASN A 167 -15.22 -7.02 1.76
C ASN A 167 -14.59 -7.74 0.56
N LYS A 168 -15.30 -8.74 0.04
CA LYS A 168 -15.21 -9.19 -1.35
C LYS A 168 -16.60 -8.91 -1.93
N PRO A 169 -16.74 -8.36 -3.15
CA PRO A 169 -18.05 -8.23 -3.78
C PRO A 169 -18.80 -9.58 -3.80
#